data_AF-A0A2M7IK98-F1
#
_entry.id   AF-A0A2M7IK98-F1
#
_cell.length_a   1.000
_cell.length_b   1.000
_cell.length_c   1.000
_cell.angle_alpha   90.00
_cell.angle_beta   90.00
_cell.angle_gamma   90.00
#
_symmetry.space_group_name_H-M   'P 1'
#
loop_
_entity.id
_entity.type
_entity.pdbx_description
1 polymer ?
#
loop_
_entity_poly.entity_id
_entity_poly.type
_entity_poly.pdbx_seq_one_letter_code
_entity_poly.pdbx_strand_id
1 'polypeptide(L)'
;QVKTLGKIVYPFLGVRYVVVNETIQKENNLPVDYGAWVVKGSQGEAAVFPGSEAEKVGLKEGDIILEFDGKKITSDNSLAKIITQYNPGNKVVLKVLRDGKEKIFQVTLSERSE
;
A
#
# COMPACT_ATOMS: atom_id res chain seq x y z
N GLN A 1 16.29 -28.64 -21.07
CA GLN A 1 14.90 -28.42 -20.64
C GLN A 1 14.83 -27.10 -19.89
N VAL A 2 14.31 -26.05 -20.53
CA VAL A 2 14.00 -24.79 -19.85
C VAL A 2 12.64 -24.96 -19.18
N LYS A 3 12.64 -24.91 -17.84
CA LYS A 3 11.44 -24.98 -17.01
C LYS A 3 10.53 -23.81 -17.39
N THR A 4 9.30 -24.13 -17.78
CA THR A 4 8.19 -23.20 -18.01
C THR A 4 8.17 -22.17 -16.88
N LEU A 5 8.52 -20.91 -17.16
CA LEU A 5 8.36 -19.80 -16.22
C LEU A 5 6.86 -19.64 -15.98
N GLY A 6 6.36 -20.34 -14.96
CA GLY A 6 5.02 -20.13 -14.44
C GLY A 6 4.90 -18.66 -14.08
N LYS A 7 3.94 -17.98 -14.71
CA LYS A 7 3.55 -16.59 -14.48
C LYS A 7 3.56 -16.31 -12.96
N ILE A 8 4.51 -15.51 -12.48
CA ILE A 8 4.55 -15.15 -11.07
C ILE A 8 3.49 -14.08 -10.86
N VAL A 9 2.47 -14.43 -10.10
CA VAL A 9 1.34 -13.56 -9.78
C VAL A 9 1.59 -12.93 -8.42
N TYR A 10 1.71 -11.60 -8.39
CA TYR A 10 1.83 -10.86 -7.13
C TYR A 10 0.51 -10.17 -6.77
N PRO A 11 0.06 -10.26 -5.51
CA PRO A 11 -1.04 -9.46 -5.03
C PRO A 11 -0.67 -7.97 -5.10
N PHE A 12 -1.56 -7.18 -5.71
CA PHE A 12 -1.33 -5.79 -6.03
C PHE A 12 -2.45 -4.91 -5.47
N LEU A 13 -2.06 -3.92 -4.66
CA LEU A 13 -3.01 -2.95 -4.09
C LEU A 13 -3.25 -1.78 -5.06
N GLY A 14 -2.24 -1.38 -5.84
CA GLY A 14 -2.35 -0.21 -6.73
C GLY A 14 -1.97 1.11 -6.10
N VAL A 15 -1.09 1.10 -5.09
CA VAL A 15 -0.53 2.32 -4.50
C VAL A 15 0.99 2.32 -4.59
N ARG A 16 1.54 3.50 -4.87
CA ARG A 16 2.94 3.82 -4.66
C ARG A 16 3.08 4.42 -3.26
N TYR A 17 4.03 3.90 -2.50
CA TYR A 17 4.20 4.33 -1.11
C TYR A 17 5.67 4.35 -0.71
N VAL A 18 5.95 5.13 0.34
CA VAL A 18 7.21 5.12 1.09
C VAL A 18 6.90 4.64 2.50
N VAL A 19 7.76 3.79 3.07
CA VAL A 19 7.60 3.34 4.45
C VAL A 19 7.97 4.49 5.38
N VAL A 20 7.08 4.83 6.31
CA VAL A 20 7.31 5.86 7.30
C VAL A 20 8.12 5.30 8.45
N ASN A 21 9.13 6.05 8.85
CA ASN A 21 9.95 5.86 10.04
C ASN A 21 10.18 7.23 10.69
N GLU A 22 10.89 7.28 11.82
CA GLU A 22 11.18 8.52 12.53
C GLU A 22 11.85 9.59 11.65
N THR A 23 12.75 9.18 10.75
CA THR A 23 13.43 10.10 9.82
C THR A 23 12.43 10.73 8.85
N ILE A 24 11.65 9.89 8.13
CA ILE A 24 10.65 10.34 7.16
C ILE A 24 9.57 11.20 7.83
N GLN A 25 9.16 10.82 9.04
CA GLN A 25 8.20 11.60 9.83
C GLN A 25 8.70 13.01 10.06
N LYS A 26 9.93 13.18 10.57
CA LYS A 26 10.50 14.49 10.89
C LYS A 26 10.73 15.33 9.64
N GLU A 27 11.27 14.72 8.58
CA GLU A 27 11.53 15.41 7.31
C GLU A 27 10.25 15.94 6.64
N ASN A 28 9.14 15.20 6.76
CA ASN A 28 7.87 15.51 6.09
C ASN A 28 6.78 16.02 7.04
N ASN A 29 7.12 16.25 8.32
CA ASN A 29 6.20 16.65 9.40
C ASN A 29 4.95 15.74 9.48
N LEU A 30 5.14 14.44 9.34
CA LEU A 30 4.03 13.48 9.39
C LEU A 30 3.51 13.31 10.82
N PRO A 31 2.21 13.04 11.00
CA PRO A 31 1.61 12.84 12.32
C PRO A 31 2.02 11.54 13.02
N VAL A 32 2.62 10.60 12.28
CA VAL A 32 3.01 9.27 12.77
C VAL A 32 4.39 8.88 12.23
N ASP A 33 5.10 8.04 12.98
CA ASP A 33 6.44 7.52 12.68
C ASP A 33 6.43 6.10 12.09
N TYR A 34 5.26 5.62 11.66
CA TYR A 34 5.08 4.29 11.06
C TYR A 34 3.99 4.31 9.98
N GLY A 35 3.94 3.25 9.19
CA GLY A 35 2.94 3.08 8.13
C GLY A 35 3.53 3.14 6.72
N ALA A 36 2.64 3.11 5.74
CA ALA A 36 2.96 3.30 4.33
C ALA A 36 2.33 4.62 3.85
N TRP A 37 3.16 5.63 3.61
CA TRP A 37 2.74 6.93 3.12
C TRP A 37 2.62 6.92 1.60
N VAL A 38 1.42 7.17 1.10
CA VAL A 38 1.05 7.13 -0.32
C VAL A 38 1.48 8.42 -0.99
N VAL A 39 2.48 8.31 -1.87
CA VAL A 39 3.11 9.46 -2.53
C VAL A 39 3.32 9.19 -4.02
N LYS A 40 3.33 10.27 -4.80
CA LYS A 40 3.62 10.21 -6.24
C LYS A 40 5.07 9.80 -6.51
N GLY A 41 5.32 9.31 -7.72
CA GLY A 41 6.69 9.04 -8.18
C GLY A 41 7.39 10.32 -8.62
N SER A 42 8.71 10.36 -8.49
CA SER A 42 9.55 11.52 -8.81
C SER A 42 9.50 11.95 -10.29
N GLN A 43 8.98 11.09 -11.18
CA GLN A 43 8.83 11.36 -12.62
C GLN A 43 7.37 11.69 -13.01
N GLY A 44 6.53 12.13 -12.06
CA GLY A 44 5.13 12.47 -12.32
C GLY A 44 4.19 11.26 -12.32
N GLU A 45 4.65 10.12 -11.84
CA GLU A 45 3.81 8.92 -11.71
C GLU A 45 2.75 9.12 -10.63
N ALA A 46 1.53 8.66 -10.88
CA ALA A 46 0.44 8.77 -9.92
C ALA A 46 0.74 7.98 -8.63
N ALA A 47 0.33 8.53 -7.48
CA ALA A 47 0.45 7.85 -6.19
C ALA A 47 -0.47 6.62 -6.09
N VAL A 48 -1.61 6.70 -6.78
CA VAL A 48 -2.59 5.61 -6.91
C VAL A 48 -2.69 5.29 -8.39
N PHE A 49 -2.56 4.01 -8.74
CA PHE A 49 -2.59 3.56 -10.12
C PHE A 49 -4.02 3.68 -10.68
N PRO A 50 -4.24 4.34 -11.83
CA PRO A 50 -5.55 4.40 -12.46
C PRO A 50 -6.10 3.00 -12.78
N GLY A 51 -7.38 2.77 -12.51
CA GLY A 51 -8.08 1.50 -12.68
C GLY A 51 -7.79 0.47 -11.58
N SER A 52 -6.95 0.78 -10.59
CA SER A 52 -6.64 -0.12 -9.49
C SER A 52 -7.73 -0.19 -8.44
N GLU A 53 -7.72 -1.24 -7.62
CA GLU A 53 -8.65 -1.40 -6.50
C GLU A 53 -8.46 -0.30 -5.45
N ALA A 54 -7.23 0.18 -5.24
CA ALA A 54 -6.94 1.35 -4.41
C ALA A 54 -7.65 2.63 -4.89
N GLU A 55 -7.68 2.88 -6.20
CA GLU A 55 -8.43 4.02 -6.76
C GLU A 55 -9.94 3.85 -6.56
N LYS A 56 -10.46 2.65 -6.83
CA LYS A 56 -11.90 2.34 -6.70
C LYS A 56 -12.41 2.52 -5.27
N VAL A 57 -11.62 2.15 -4.27
CA VAL A 57 -11.98 2.37 -2.85
C VAL A 57 -11.73 3.80 -2.38
N GLY A 58 -11.12 4.64 -3.22
CA GLY A 58 -10.91 6.06 -2.95
C GLY A 58 -9.69 6.37 -2.09
N LEU A 59 -8.65 5.55 -2.14
CA LEU A 59 -7.31 5.93 -1.64
C LEU A 59 -6.77 7.09 -2.46
N LYS A 60 -5.97 7.94 -1.82
CA LYS A 60 -5.44 9.17 -2.42
C LYS A 60 -4.00 9.39 -1.98
N GLU A 61 -3.31 10.24 -2.75
CA GLU A 61 -2.04 10.80 -2.32
C GLU A 61 -2.18 11.50 -0.96
N GLY A 62 -1.17 11.35 -0.10
CA GLY A 62 -1.15 11.89 1.25
C GLY A 62 -1.71 10.93 2.31
N ASP A 63 -2.36 9.85 1.90
CA ASP A 63 -2.81 8.80 2.81
C ASP A 63 -1.63 8.12 3.50
N ILE A 64 -1.76 7.85 4.81
CA ILE A 64 -0.81 7.00 5.52
C ILE A 64 -1.55 5.73 5.93
N ILE A 65 -1.22 4.61 5.31
CA ILE A 65 -1.79 3.31 5.67
C ILE A 65 -1.09 2.85 6.95
N LEU A 66 -1.83 2.80 8.05
CA LEU A 66 -1.34 2.43 9.38
C LEU A 66 -1.36 0.91 9.59
N GLU A 67 -2.44 0.27 9.14
CA GLU A 67 -2.67 -1.17 9.33
C GLU A 67 -3.23 -1.79 8.05
N PHE A 68 -2.83 -3.04 7.82
CA PHE A 68 -3.35 -3.91 6.79
C PHE A 68 -3.91 -5.17 7.45
N ASP A 69 -5.23 -5.33 7.40
CA ASP A 69 -5.95 -6.47 7.95
C ASP A 69 -5.65 -6.68 9.45
N GLY A 70 -5.60 -5.58 10.20
CA GLY A 70 -5.23 -5.55 11.62
C GLY A 70 -3.72 -5.70 11.89
N LYS A 71 -2.88 -5.91 10.87
CA LYS A 71 -1.42 -5.95 11.01
C LYS A 71 -0.84 -4.55 10.84
N LYS A 72 -0.15 -4.06 11.88
CA LYS A 72 0.53 -2.77 11.84
C LYS A 72 1.65 -2.78 10.79
N ILE A 73 1.71 -1.71 10.00
CA ILE A 73 2.74 -1.51 8.99
C ILE A 73 3.90 -0.75 9.64
N THR A 74 5.09 -1.31 9.58
CA THR A 74 6.32 -0.73 10.17
C THR A 74 7.50 -0.92 9.22
N SER A 75 8.67 -0.37 9.58
CA SER A 75 9.92 -0.59 8.86
C SER A 75 10.26 -2.08 8.69
N ASP A 76 10.09 -2.89 9.75
CA ASP A 76 10.36 -4.33 9.73
C ASP A 76 9.24 -5.17 9.10
N ASN A 77 8.02 -4.64 9.11
CA ASN A 77 6.82 -5.27 8.58
C ASN A 77 6.15 -4.37 7.54
N SER A 78 6.81 -4.23 6.40
CA SER A 78 6.35 -3.35 5.32
C SER A 78 5.07 -3.87 4.66
N LEU A 79 4.31 -2.95 4.06
CA LEU A 79 3.07 -3.27 3.37
C LEU A 79 3.25 -4.35 2.29
N ALA A 80 4.30 -4.27 1.47
CA ALA A 80 4.62 -5.29 0.47
C ALA A 80 4.80 -6.69 1.09
N LYS A 81 5.53 -6.78 2.22
CA LYS A 81 5.76 -8.05 2.93
C LYS A 81 4.48 -8.62 3.53
N ILE A 82 3.57 -7.77 4.00
CA ILE A 82 2.26 -8.21 4.48
C ILE A 82 1.42 -8.70 3.30
N ILE A 83 1.35 -7.93 2.22
CA ILE A 83 0.55 -8.22 1.02
C ILE A 83 0.94 -9.58 0.40
N THR A 84 2.22 -9.96 0.38
CA THR A 84 2.66 -11.25 -0.16
C THR A 84 2.15 -12.48 0.61
N GLN A 85 1.58 -12.29 1.82
CA GLN A 85 0.94 -13.35 2.58
C GLN A 85 -0.50 -13.63 2.13
N TYR A 86 -1.05 -12.81 1.24
CA TYR A 86 -2.42 -12.90 0.74
C TYR A 86 -2.44 -13.30 -0.73
N ASN A 87 -3.60 -13.74 -1.20
CA ASN A 87 -3.81 -14.06 -2.60
C ASN A 87 -4.60 -12.94 -3.30
N PRO A 88 -4.41 -12.75 -4.62
CA PRO A 88 -5.34 -11.98 -5.44
C PRO A 88 -6.79 -12.43 -5.21
N GLY A 89 -7.71 -11.48 -5.18
CA GLY A 89 -9.12 -11.70 -4.85
C GLY A 89 -9.44 -11.69 -3.35
N ASN A 90 -8.44 -11.68 -2.47
CA ASN A 90 -8.70 -11.53 -1.03
C ASN A 90 -9.20 -10.12 -0.72
N LYS A 91 -10.25 -10.05 0.10
CA LYS A 91 -10.74 -8.79 0.67
C LYS A 91 -9.99 -8.52 1.96
N VAL A 92 -9.41 -7.34 2.06
CA VAL A 92 -8.59 -6.90 3.19
C VAL A 92 -9.08 -5.55 3.69
N VAL A 93 -8.88 -5.29 4.97
CA VAL A 93 -9.27 -4.02 5.60
C VAL A 93 -8.03 -3.17 5.82
N LEU A 94 -8.04 -1.93 5.35
CA LEU A 94 -6.98 -0.96 5.56
C LEU A 94 -7.42 0.06 6.61
N LYS A 95 -6.58 0.32 7.60
CA LYS A 95 -6.69 1.53 8.43
C LYS A 95 -5.76 2.59 7.86
N VAL A 96 -6.32 3.74 7.52
CA VAL A 96 -5.63 4.83 6.84
C VAL A 96 -5.82 6.12 7.62
N LEU A 97 -4.75 6.86 7.82
CA LEU A 97 -4.78 8.22 8.36
C LEU A 97 -4.81 9.21 7.20
N ARG A 98 -5.87 10.02 7.14
CA ARG A 98 -6.04 11.10 6.16
C ARG A 98 -6.53 12.36 6.86
N ASP A 99 -5.83 13.48 6.66
CA ASP A 99 -6.15 14.77 7.29
C ASP A 99 -6.28 14.68 8.83
N GLY A 100 -5.41 13.87 9.46
CA GLY A 100 -5.42 13.64 10.90
C GLY A 100 -6.57 12.77 11.42
N LYS A 101 -7.39 12.19 10.54
CA LYS A 101 -8.48 11.28 10.91
C LYS A 101 -8.25 9.87 10.37
N GLU A 102 -8.51 8.88 11.20
CA GLU A 102 -8.49 7.49 10.78
C GLU A 102 -9.74 7.16 9.93
N LYS A 103 -9.51 6.45 8.85
CA LYS A 103 -10.51 5.96 7.91
C LYS A 103 -10.25 4.49 7.65
N ILE A 104 -11.33 3.74 7.52
CA ILE A 104 -11.26 2.33 7.21
C ILE A 104 -11.68 2.14 5.75
N PHE A 105 -10.86 1.44 4.99
CA PHE A 105 -11.15 1.09 3.60
C PHE A 105 -11.13 -0.42 3.44
N GLN A 106 -12.15 -0.98 2.80
CA GLN A 106 -12.15 -2.39 2.45
C GLN A 106 -11.80 -2.51 0.97
N VAL A 107 -10.72 -3.22 0.67
CA VAL A 107 -10.18 -3.34 -0.68
C VAL A 107 -10.02 -4.80 -1.05
N THR A 108 -10.20 -5.12 -2.32
CA THR A 108 -9.91 -6.46 -2.85
C THR A 108 -8.54 -6.40 -3.49
N LEU A 109 -7.63 -7.32 -3.18
CA LEU A 109 -6.32 -7.36 -3.83
C LEU A 109 -6.51 -7.82 -5.28
N SER A 110 -5.90 -7.12 -6.24
CA SER A 110 -5.90 -7.55 -7.63
C SER A 110 -4.65 -8.38 -7.95
N GLU A 111 -4.74 -9.18 -9.01
CA GLU A 111 -3.56 -9.83 -9.58
C GLU A 111 -2.84 -8.82 -10.46
N ARG A 112 -1.55 -8.60 -10.22
CA ARG A 112 -0.66 -8.01 -11.22
C ARG A 112 0.26 -9.10 -11.74
N SER A 113 0.16 -9.33 -13.04
CA SER A 113 1.12 -10.11 -13.80
C SER A 113 2.26 -9.17 -14.20
N GLU A 114 3.48 -9.46 -13.80
CA GLU A 114 4.66 -8.91 -14.49
C GLU A 114 5.01 -9.76 -15.71
#